data_AF-A0A2S3QSB0-F1
#
_entry.id   AF-A0A2S3QSB0-F1
#
_cell.length_a   1.000
_cell.length_b   1.000
_cell.length_c   1.000
_cell.angle_alpha   90.00
_cell.angle_beta   90.00
_cell.angle_gamma   90.00
#
_symmetry.space_group_name_H-M   'P 1'
#
loop_
_entity.id
_entity.type
_entity.pdbx_description
1 polymer ?
#
loop_
_entity_poly.entity_id
_entity_poly.type
_entity_poly.pdbx_seq_one_letter_code
_entity_poly.pdbx_strand_id
1 'polypeptide(L)'
;MKKLIFLMTILVLVLSSVYLVITMPYRFYYTFQDEGIQSDYFIATNRYEWLYRGLSPYEKSRGATLFWKPIHFQNFQFDIPFDDVSFKLFPRPNVDKLSALPYFDIVDHKNRRVLSVYDFEIEKFKAAIPMDPIFNLPVVTQFIKSSSNQAVWLDVLNLNIKIKKLNLYSYKNIKYLLSNYSLPKLGYFLYIYKIRNQIFSKDAKKIVQNGPFHIMQFFDGPKNSGILKSYFYEKGRLYHQTIRYNKNHPDHNVVLDKLVKNLKLSLSRDEESSLAMYNEFRKLKYEKRFEYKGMALLYSAWSHELENEAFYREMIYYLEKGNYKTAQLFSLYDFAKKKFGKTFSNRDEVLKDDLKAKIEIETKKERKKQERDLADYQISGEVDFKDDDAKLDYILKNIEVKEEKDDLSEY
;
A
#
# COMPACT_ATOMS: atom_id res chain seq x y z
N MET A 1 -5.86 65.81 35.75
CA MET A 1 -6.51 65.26 34.53
C MET A 1 -5.54 64.61 33.54
N LYS A 2 -4.53 65.30 32.99
CA LYS A 2 -3.61 64.69 31.99
C LYS A 2 -2.91 63.39 32.45
N LYS A 3 -2.42 63.34 33.69
CA LYS A 3 -1.80 62.12 34.27
C LYS A 3 -2.80 60.95 34.43
N LEU A 4 -4.05 61.25 34.77
CA LEU A 4 -5.12 60.25 34.89
C LEU A 4 -5.48 59.66 33.52
N ILE A 5 -5.63 60.53 32.51
CA ILE A 5 -5.90 60.12 31.12
C ILE A 5 -4.75 59.25 30.59
N PHE A 6 -3.50 59.65 30.83
CA PHE A 6 -2.31 58.89 30.44
C PHE A 6 -2.29 57.49 31.10
N LEU A 7 -2.55 57.41 32.41
CA LEU A 7 -2.59 56.15 33.14
C LEU A 7 -3.73 55.23 32.67
N MET A 8 -4.91 55.78 32.39
CA MET A 8 -6.03 55.03 31.80
C MET A 8 -5.70 54.51 30.40
N THR A 9 -4.99 55.31 29.59
CA THR A 9 -4.56 54.91 28.24
C THR A 9 -3.60 53.71 28.31
N ILE A 10 -2.62 53.76 29.21
CA ILE A 10 -1.69 52.64 29.44
C ILE A 10 -2.46 51.39 29.88
N LEU A 11 -3.39 51.54 30.82
CA LEU A 11 -4.19 50.41 31.31
C LEU A 11 -4.98 49.75 30.17
N VAL A 12 -5.63 50.55 29.31
CA VAL A 12 -6.37 50.03 28.15
C VAL A 12 -5.44 49.32 27.17
N LEU A 13 -4.25 49.87 26.90
CA LEU A 13 -3.26 49.25 26.02
C LEU A 13 -2.76 47.90 26.58
N VAL A 14 -2.45 47.84 27.88
CA VAL A 14 -2.04 46.60 28.55
C VAL A 14 -3.16 45.56 28.51
N LEU A 15 -4.39 45.93 28.87
CA LEU A 15 -5.54 45.02 28.85
C LEU A 15 -5.84 44.52 27.44
N SER A 16 -5.76 45.40 26.43
CA SER A 16 -5.95 45.04 25.02
C SER A 16 -4.84 44.09 24.53
N SER A 17 -3.60 44.32 24.96
CA SER A 17 -2.46 43.47 24.60
C SER A 17 -2.60 42.07 25.18
N VAL A 18 -2.96 41.98 26.48
CA VAL A 18 -3.23 40.70 27.15
C VAL A 18 -4.39 39.97 26.47
N TYR A 19 -5.48 40.68 26.14
CA TYR A 19 -6.62 40.12 25.43
C TYR A 19 -6.21 39.55 24.05
N LEU A 20 -5.40 40.28 23.29
CA LEU A 20 -4.90 39.81 22.00
C LEU A 20 -4.03 38.57 22.15
N VAL A 21 -3.11 38.53 23.11
CA VAL A 21 -2.25 37.36 23.37
C VAL A 21 -3.08 36.13 23.73
N ILE A 22 -4.11 36.29 24.55
CA ILE A 22 -5.00 35.18 24.95
C ILE A 22 -5.86 34.69 23.78
N THR A 23 -6.35 35.60 22.93
CA THR A 23 -7.31 35.24 21.87
C THR A 23 -6.67 34.87 20.54
N MET A 24 -5.43 35.31 20.27
CA MET A 24 -4.72 35.07 19.01
C MET A 24 -4.58 33.57 18.67
N PRO A 25 -4.20 32.66 19.60
CA PRO A 25 -4.09 31.23 19.29
C PRO A 25 -5.41 30.63 18.79
N TYR A 26 -6.54 31.07 19.35
CA TYR A 26 -7.86 30.61 18.94
C TYR A 26 -8.26 31.18 17.59
N ARG A 27 -7.95 32.45 17.31
CA ARG A 27 -8.17 33.05 15.98
C ARG A 27 -7.38 32.30 14.92
N PHE A 28 -6.09 32.08 15.16
CA PHE A 28 -5.23 31.28 14.29
C PHE A 28 -5.81 29.88 14.06
N TYR A 29 -6.22 29.21 15.12
CA TYR A 29 -6.78 27.87 15.01
C TYR A 29 -8.10 27.83 14.23
N TYR A 30 -8.98 28.83 14.40
CA TYR A 30 -10.20 28.97 13.61
C TYR A 30 -9.88 29.16 12.13
N THR A 31 -8.94 30.03 11.77
CA THR A 31 -8.47 30.20 10.39
C THR A 31 -7.94 28.89 9.81
N PHE A 32 -7.11 28.16 10.57
CA PHE A 32 -6.62 26.83 10.18
C PHE A 32 -7.74 25.82 9.87
N GLN A 33 -8.82 25.82 10.66
CA GLN A 33 -9.93 24.89 10.44
C GLN A 33 -10.79 25.23 9.22
N ASP A 34 -10.90 26.51 8.88
CA ASP A 34 -11.82 27.01 7.86
C ASP A 34 -11.17 27.14 6.49
N GLU A 35 -10.05 27.84 6.48
CA GLU A 35 -9.39 28.31 5.28
C GLU A 35 -8.12 27.52 5.01
N GLY A 36 -7.55 26.89 6.05
CA GLY A 36 -6.17 26.44 6.04
C GLY A 36 -5.23 27.62 6.33
N ILE A 37 -3.94 27.36 6.39
CA ILE A 37 -2.92 28.40 6.64
C ILE A 37 -1.71 28.14 5.76
N GLN A 38 -1.21 29.20 5.14
CA GLN A 38 0.11 29.21 4.51
C GLN A 38 0.87 30.39 5.09
N SER A 39 1.78 30.10 6.02
CA SER A 39 2.59 31.10 6.70
C SER A 39 3.99 30.54 6.94
N ASP A 40 4.94 31.41 7.28
CA ASP A 40 6.31 31.01 7.62
C ASP A 40 6.36 30.12 8.87
N TYR A 41 5.34 30.20 9.74
CA TYR A 41 5.29 29.45 11.00
C TYR A 41 4.61 28.09 10.89
N PHE A 42 3.68 27.94 9.94
CA PHE A 42 2.90 26.73 9.76
C PHE A 42 2.24 26.69 8.39
N ILE A 43 2.30 25.52 7.75
CA ILE A 43 1.68 25.26 6.45
C ILE A 43 0.65 24.12 6.53
N ALA A 44 -0.60 24.42 6.26
CA ALA A 44 -1.72 23.50 6.18
C ALA A 44 -2.67 23.91 5.05
N THR A 45 -2.45 23.36 3.86
CA THR A 45 -3.25 23.67 2.66
C THR A 45 -4.35 22.64 2.37
N ASN A 46 -4.21 21.41 2.87
CA ASN A 46 -5.17 20.33 2.60
C ASN A 46 -6.35 20.39 3.56
N ARG A 47 -7.56 20.32 3.02
CA ARG A 47 -8.81 20.44 3.80
C ARG A 47 -9.63 19.15 3.85
N TYR A 48 -9.00 18.00 3.58
CA TYR A 48 -9.69 16.72 3.62
C TYR A 48 -10.25 16.43 5.01
N GLU A 49 -11.49 15.97 5.07
CA GLU A 49 -12.21 15.79 6.32
C GLU A 49 -11.51 14.83 7.29
N TRP A 50 -10.92 13.76 6.76
CA TRP A 50 -10.15 12.75 7.51
C TRP A 50 -8.83 13.27 8.12
N LEU A 51 -8.38 14.47 7.75
CA LEU A 51 -7.27 15.13 8.45
C LEU A 51 -7.72 15.75 9.77
N TYR A 52 -8.99 16.14 9.87
CA TYR A 52 -9.55 16.85 11.02
C TYR A 52 -10.38 15.95 11.94
N ARG A 53 -11.15 15.05 11.34
CA ARG A 53 -11.95 14.07 12.06
C ARG A 53 -11.15 12.78 12.16
N GLY A 54 -11.28 12.07 13.28
CA GLY A 54 -10.79 10.70 13.37
C GLY A 54 -11.42 9.82 12.27
N LEU A 55 -10.79 8.69 11.99
CA LEU A 55 -11.20 7.75 10.96
C LEU A 55 -12.48 7.02 11.37
N SER A 56 -13.39 6.86 10.41
CA SER A 56 -14.57 6.01 10.60
C SER A 56 -14.17 4.53 10.67
N PRO A 57 -14.88 3.72 11.48
CA PRO A 57 -14.67 2.28 11.51
C PRO A 57 -15.03 1.66 10.16
N TYR A 58 -14.34 0.58 9.79
CA TYR A 58 -14.74 -0.26 8.69
C TYR A 58 -15.99 -1.05 9.08
N GLU A 59 -17.09 -0.86 8.33
CA GLU A 59 -18.45 -1.29 8.68
C GLU A 59 -18.69 -2.81 8.66
N LYS A 60 -17.62 -3.63 8.60
CA LYS A 60 -17.72 -5.10 8.57
C LYS A 60 -17.31 -5.66 9.92
N SER A 61 -18.28 -6.27 10.63
CA SER A 61 -17.99 -6.98 11.87
C SER A 61 -17.06 -8.17 11.62
N ARG A 62 -16.11 -8.40 12.52
CA ARG A 62 -15.25 -9.60 12.49
C ARG A 62 -16.09 -10.86 12.73
N GLY A 63 -15.64 -12.00 12.19
CA GLY A 63 -16.31 -13.28 12.42
C GLY A 63 -16.07 -14.28 11.31
N ALA A 64 -16.52 -15.52 11.52
CA ALA A 64 -16.24 -16.64 10.64
C ALA A 64 -16.55 -16.36 9.16
N THR A 65 -15.70 -16.90 8.30
CA THR A 65 -15.81 -16.88 6.84
C THR A 65 -15.90 -18.34 6.39
N LEU A 66 -17.11 -18.82 6.11
CA LEU A 66 -17.33 -20.22 5.74
C LEU A 66 -16.45 -20.61 4.54
N PHE A 67 -15.79 -21.76 4.60
CA PHE A 67 -14.84 -22.30 3.60
C PHE A 67 -13.53 -21.54 3.42
N TRP A 68 -13.31 -20.51 4.25
CA TRP A 68 -12.09 -19.74 4.28
C TRP A 68 -11.36 -20.03 5.58
N LYS A 69 -10.03 -20.15 5.49
CA LYS A 69 -9.20 -20.49 6.63
C LYS A 69 -8.21 -19.36 6.90
N PRO A 70 -8.00 -18.97 8.16
CA PRO A 70 -6.92 -18.08 8.52
C PRO A 70 -5.57 -18.74 8.22
N ILE A 71 -4.76 -18.12 7.36
CA ILE A 71 -3.41 -18.57 7.01
C ILE A 71 -2.43 -17.41 7.17
N HIS A 72 -1.25 -17.76 7.69
CA HIS A 72 -0.20 -16.82 8.05
C HIS A 72 0.75 -16.59 6.87
N PHE A 73 0.96 -15.34 6.50
CA PHE A 73 1.92 -14.93 5.47
C PHE A 73 2.79 -13.81 6.03
N GLN A 74 4.09 -14.09 6.21
CA GLN A 74 5.02 -13.19 6.89
C GLN A 74 4.47 -12.63 8.21
N ASN A 75 4.11 -11.34 8.26
CA ASN A 75 3.64 -10.67 9.47
C ASN A 75 2.11 -10.53 9.52
N PHE A 76 1.38 -11.20 8.62
CA PHE A 76 -0.04 -10.99 8.42
C PHE A 76 -0.80 -12.30 8.36
N GLN A 77 -1.95 -12.35 9.01
CA GLN A 77 -2.88 -13.46 8.86
C GLN A 77 -4.06 -13.03 8.01
N PHE A 78 -4.26 -13.74 6.91
CA PHE A 78 -5.37 -13.53 5.98
C PHE A 78 -6.33 -14.71 6.05
N ASP A 79 -7.62 -14.46 5.92
CA ASP A 79 -8.55 -15.53 5.56
C ASP A 79 -8.38 -15.80 4.07
N ILE A 80 -8.00 -17.03 3.70
CA ILE A 80 -7.85 -17.44 2.31
C ILE A 80 -8.87 -18.53 1.97
N PRO A 81 -9.29 -18.63 0.70
CA PRO A 81 -10.14 -19.74 0.26
C PRO A 81 -9.38 -21.06 0.45
N PHE A 82 -9.89 -21.92 1.34
CA PHE A 82 -9.23 -23.17 1.71
C PHE A 82 -10.10 -24.40 1.44
N ASP A 83 -11.41 -24.28 1.57
CA ASP A 83 -12.40 -25.28 1.15
C ASP A 83 -13.37 -24.72 0.10
N ASP A 84 -13.11 -23.52 -0.40
CA ASP A 84 -13.96 -22.83 -1.36
C ASP A 84 -13.79 -23.46 -2.76
N VAL A 85 -14.93 -23.67 -3.45
CA VAL A 85 -14.96 -24.22 -4.81
C VAL A 85 -14.86 -23.14 -5.88
N SER A 86 -15.20 -21.90 -5.53
CA SER A 86 -15.29 -20.77 -6.44
C SER A 86 -13.96 -20.04 -6.58
N PHE A 87 -13.17 -20.02 -5.49
CA PHE A 87 -11.92 -19.26 -5.42
C PHE A 87 -10.75 -20.12 -4.98
N LYS A 88 -9.56 -19.77 -5.48
CA LYS A 88 -8.31 -20.45 -5.11
C LYS A 88 -7.20 -19.41 -4.92
N LEU A 89 -6.31 -19.66 -3.96
CA LEU A 89 -5.07 -18.90 -3.82
C LEU A 89 -4.04 -19.43 -4.82
N PHE A 90 -3.35 -18.50 -5.47
CA PHE A 90 -2.33 -18.79 -6.46
C PHE A 90 -1.01 -18.06 -6.15
N PRO A 91 0.04 -18.78 -5.74
CA PRO A 91 1.35 -18.19 -5.42
C PRO A 91 2.03 -17.57 -6.64
N ARG A 92 2.54 -16.35 -6.48
CA ARG A 92 3.28 -15.59 -7.50
C ARG A 92 4.41 -14.77 -6.87
N PRO A 93 5.31 -15.40 -6.11
CA PRO A 93 6.40 -14.68 -5.48
C PRO A 93 7.23 -13.92 -6.51
N ASN A 94 7.79 -12.80 -6.07
CA ASN A 94 8.55 -11.90 -6.93
C ASN A 94 9.93 -11.62 -6.32
N VAL A 95 10.88 -11.27 -7.18
CA VAL A 95 12.17 -10.75 -6.75
C VAL A 95 12.16 -9.26 -7.04
N ASP A 96 12.25 -8.43 -6.00
CA ASP A 96 12.51 -7.01 -6.16
C ASP A 96 13.96 -6.70 -5.80
N LYS A 97 14.70 -6.17 -6.78
CA LYS A 97 16.16 -5.97 -6.77
C LYS A 97 16.92 -7.27 -6.49
N LEU A 98 16.95 -7.73 -5.24
CA LEU A 98 17.61 -8.96 -4.77
C LEU A 98 16.82 -9.69 -3.66
N SER A 99 15.74 -9.08 -3.15
CA SER A 99 14.96 -9.61 -2.05
C SER A 99 13.77 -10.41 -2.58
N ALA A 100 13.58 -11.60 -2.03
CA ALA A 100 12.38 -12.39 -2.29
C ALA A 100 11.19 -11.75 -1.57
N LEU A 101 10.08 -11.57 -2.28
CA LEU A 101 8.84 -11.02 -1.74
C LEU A 101 7.69 -12.01 -1.97
N PRO A 102 6.89 -12.31 -0.94
CA PRO A 102 5.68 -13.06 -1.14
C PRO A 102 4.68 -12.19 -1.91
N TYR A 103 3.98 -12.84 -2.82
CA TYR A 103 2.90 -12.27 -3.61
C TYR A 103 2.02 -13.45 -4.01
N PHE A 104 0.71 -13.33 -3.79
CA PHE A 104 -0.27 -14.28 -4.30
C PHE A 104 -1.46 -13.58 -4.96
N ASP A 105 -2.07 -14.27 -5.91
CA ASP A 105 -3.35 -13.93 -6.51
C ASP A 105 -4.47 -14.77 -5.87
N ILE A 106 -5.68 -14.22 -5.79
CA ILE A 106 -6.90 -15.03 -5.67
C ILE A 106 -7.59 -15.03 -7.02
N VAL A 107 -7.85 -16.23 -7.53
CA VAL A 107 -8.46 -16.47 -8.84
C VAL A 107 -9.79 -17.19 -8.70
N ASP A 108 -10.70 -16.95 -9.65
CA ASP A 108 -11.96 -17.69 -9.74
C ASP A 108 -11.76 -19.10 -10.34
N HIS A 109 -12.85 -19.88 -10.43
CA HIS A 109 -12.87 -21.21 -11.06
C HIS A 109 -12.44 -21.22 -12.54
N LYS A 110 -12.50 -20.07 -13.23
CA LYS A 110 -12.03 -19.87 -14.60
C LYS A 110 -10.58 -19.39 -14.66
N ASN A 111 -9.89 -19.32 -13.52
CA ASN A 111 -8.56 -18.74 -13.34
C ASN A 111 -8.45 -17.25 -13.71
N ARG A 112 -9.56 -16.52 -13.67
CA ARG A 112 -9.54 -15.07 -13.80
C ARG A 112 -9.16 -14.48 -12.45
N ARG A 113 -8.21 -13.56 -12.47
CA ARG A 113 -7.73 -12.89 -11.27
C ARG A 113 -8.81 -11.96 -10.70
N VAL A 114 -9.14 -12.19 -9.44
CA VAL A 114 -10.08 -11.39 -8.65
C VAL A 114 -9.31 -10.32 -7.88
N LEU A 115 -8.26 -10.74 -7.16
CA LEU A 115 -7.36 -9.85 -6.44
C LEU A 115 -5.92 -10.38 -6.39
N SER A 116 -5.00 -9.51 -5.98
CA SER A 116 -3.58 -9.75 -5.76
C SER A 116 -3.19 -9.16 -4.41
N VAL A 117 -2.33 -9.84 -3.64
CA VAL A 117 -1.77 -9.33 -2.39
C VAL A 117 -0.25 -9.34 -2.47
N TYR A 118 0.38 -8.18 -2.28
CA TYR A 118 1.83 -7.95 -2.48
C TYR A 118 2.32 -6.76 -1.62
N ASP A 119 3.57 -6.32 -1.80
CA ASP A 119 4.23 -5.23 -1.06
C ASP A 119 4.20 -5.41 0.46
N PHE A 120 4.69 -6.56 0.94
CA PHE A 120 4.84 -6.83 2.36
C PHE A 120 6.09 -6.15 2.90
N GLU A 121 5.93 -4.99 3.53
CA GLU A 121 7.06 -4.18 3.99
C GLU A 121 6.89 -3.71 5.43
N ILE A 122 8.02 -3.31 6.01
CA ILE A 122 8.11 -2.84 7.39
C ILE A 122 8.86 -1.51 7.40
N GLU A 123 8.19 -0.47 7.87
CA GLU A 123 8.76 0.86 8.01
C GLU A 123 8.85 1.25 9.49
N LYS A 124 9.81 2.09 9.84
CA LYS A 124 9.85 2.68 11.20
C LYS A 124 8.81 3.79 11.29
N PHE A 125 7.89 3.68 12.26
CA PHE A 125 6.98 4.78 12.55
C PHE A 125 7.73 5.91 13.23
N LYS A 126 7.89 7.03 12.54
CA LYS A 126 8.54 8.23 13.08
C LYS A 126 7.50 9.26 13.47
N ALA A 127 7.13 9.28 14.76
CA ALA A 127 6.40 10.38 15.39
C ALA A 127 7.33 11.58 15.64
N ALA A 128 8.09 11.98 14.62
CA ALA A 128 9.05 13.06 14.72
C ALA A 128 8.33 14.41 14.74
N ILE A 129 8.90 15.37 15.46
CA ILE A 129 8.39 16.73 15.49
C ILE A 129 8.57 17.35 14.09
N PRO A 130 7.51 17.87 13.45
CA PRO A 130 7.61 18.50 12.13
C PRO A 130 8.50 19.75 12.18
N MET A 131 9.05 20.13 11.03
CA MET A 131 9.99 21.26 10.93
C MET A 131 9.33 22.63 11.07
N ASP A 132 8.00 22.73 11.00
CA ASP A 132 7.29 24.01 11.10
C ASP A 132 7.63 24.73 12.43
N PRO A 133 8.01 26.04 12.40
CA PRO A 133 8.47 26.77 13.58
C PRO A 133 7.53 26.74 14.80
N ILE A 134 6.21 26.61 14.58
CA ILE A 134 5.24 26.51 15.67
C ILE A 134 5.51 25.33 16.63
N PHE A 135 6.15 24.26 16.13
CA PHE A 135 6.48 23.09 16.95
C PHE A 135 7.78 23.24 17.74
N ASN A 136 8.55 24.30 17.50
CA ASN A 136 9.75 24.65 18.28
C ASN A 136 9.41 25.42 19.57
N LEU A 137 8.15 25.83 19.73
CA LEU A 137 7.68 26.46 20.97
C LEU A 137 7.83 25.45 22.13
N PRO A 138 8.58 25.77 23.21
CA PRO A 138 8.91 24.81 24.26
C PRO A 138 7.70 24.10 24.85
N VAL A 139 6.61 24.84 25.06
CA VAL A 139 5.37 24.31 25.65
C VAL A 139 4.68 23.30 24.73
N VAL A 140 4.80 23.47 23.41
CA VAL A 140 4.26 22.52 22.41
C VAL A 140 5.21 21.33 22.27
N THR A 141 6.50 21.57 22.13
CA THR A 141 7.53 20.52 22.02
C THR A 141 7.49 19.57 23.21
N GLN A 142 7.40 20.09 24.43
CA GLN A 142 7.36 19.28 25.65
C GLN A 142 6.09 18.42 25.72
N PHE A 143 4.95 18.96 25.28
CA PHE A 143 3.68 18.24 25.23
C PHE A 143 3.69 17.12 24.17
N ILE A 144 4.34 17.35 23.02
CA ILE A 144 4.51 16.29 22.00
C ILE A 144 5.45 15.21 22.53
N LYS A 145 6.59 15.58 23.12
CA LYS A 145 7.60 14.65 23.63
C LYS A 145 7.13 13.78 24.80
N SER A 146 6.15 14.24 25.58
CA SER A 146 5.58 13.42 26.65
C SER A 146 4.65 12.31 26.14
N SER A 147 4.22 12.39 24.87
CA SER A 147 3.34 11.40 24.25
C SER A 147 4.13 10.22 23.69
N SER A 148 3.72 8.99 23.97
CA SER A 148 4.33 7.80 23.38
C SER A 148 3.94 7.65 21.91
N ASN A 149 4.75 6.96 21.11
CA ASN A 149 4.43 6.67 19.70
C ASN A 149 3.07 5.97 19.54
N GLN A 150 2.71 5.10 20.49
CA GLN A 150 1.43 4.41 20.50
C GLN A 150 0.27 5.37 20.77
N ALA A 151 0.42 6.29 21.71
CA ALA A 151 -0.59 7.32 21.99
C ALA A 151 -0.77 8.23 20.76
N VAL A 152 0.32 8.69 20.17
CA VAL A 152 0.29 9.50 18.94
C VAL A 152 -0.41 8.74 17.81
N TRP A 153 -0.14 7.45 17.64
CA TRP A 153 -0.82 6.64 16.63
C TRP A 153 -2.33 6.55 16.89
N LEU A 154 -2.75 6.28 18.13
CA LEU A 154 -4.17 6.24 18.49
C LEU A 154 -4.86 7.59 18.26
N ASP A 155 -4.17 8.69 18.51
CA ASP A 155 -4.67 10.04 18.24
C ASP A 155 -4.77 10.33 16.74
N VAL A 156 -3.80 9.89 15.94
CA VAL A 156 -3.87 9.94 14.47
C VAL A 156 -5.14 9.24 13.98
N LEU A 157 -5.52 8.12 14.58
CA LEU A 157 -6.76 7.42 14.22
C LEU A 157 -8.02 8.11 14.73
N ASN A 158 -8.06 8.53 16.00
CA ASN A 158 -9.34 8.79 16.67
C ASN A 158 -9.56 10.25 17.04
N LEU A 159 -8.50 11.05 17.22
CA LEU A 159 -8.62 12.38 17.80
C LEU A 159 -9.35 13.34 16.86
N ASN A 160 -10.51 13.85 17.29
CA ASN A 160 -11.15 14.95 16.59
C ASN A 160 -10.44 16.26 16.95
N ILE A 161 -9.74 16.85 15.98
CA ILE A 161 -9.03 18.11 16.16
C ILE A 161 -9.91 19.33 15.85
N LYS A 162 -11.17 19.15 15.44
CA LYS A 162 -12.08 20.28 15.26
C LYS A 162 -12.52 20.81 16.63
N ILE A 163 -12.27 22.10 16.88
CA ILE A 163 -12.80 22.80 18.06
C ILE A 163 -14.05 23.59 17.68
N LYS A 164 -14.93 23.81 18.66
CA LYS A 164 -16.13 24.62 18.49
C LYS A 164 -15.74 26.10 18.34
N LYS A 165 -16.24 26.75 17.28
CA LYS A 165 -16.11 28.20 17.14
C LYS A 165 -17.01 28.92 18.14
N LEU A 166 -16.41 29.81 18.91
CA LEU A 166 -17.10 30.63 19.89
C LEU A 166 -16.75 32.09 19.68
N ASN A 167 -17.67 32.98 20.06
CA ASN A 167 -17.43 34.41 20.01
C ASN A 167 -16.33 34.78 21.01
N LEU A 168 -15.20 35.27 20.51
CA LEU A 168 -14.01 35.66 21.29
C LEU A 168 -14.19 36.98 22.06
N TYR A 169 -15.26 37.73 21.82
CA TYR A 169 -15.59 38.95 22.59
C TYR A 169 -16.28 38.62 23.93
N SER A 170 -16.76 37.38 24.13
CA SER A 170 -17.42 36.97 25.36
C SER A 170 -16.43 36.35 26.35
N TYR A 171 -16.33 36.91 27.56
CA TYR A 171 -15.50 36.36 28.64
C TYR A 171 -15.85 34.90 28.96
N LYS A 172 -17.14 34.54 28.97
CA LYS A 172 -17.58 33.16 29.23
C LYS A 172 -17.01 32.18 28.19
N ASN A 173 -16.99 32.60 26.92
CA ASN A 173 -16.45 31.79 25.83
C ASN A 173 -14.93 31.67 25.91
N ILE A 174 -14.23 32.76 26.20
CA ILE A 174 -12.76 32.73 26.38
C ILE A 174 -12.40 31.81 27.54
N LYS A 175 -13.09 31.93 28.67
CA LYS A 175 -12.87 31.06 29.84
C LYS A 175 -13.08 29.59 29.45
N TYR A 176 -14.14 29.27 28.72
CA TYR A 176 -14.39 27.92 28.22
C TYR A 176 -13.26 27.43 27.31
N LEU A 177 -12.80 28.26 26.37
CA LEU A 177 -11.71 27.90 25.45
C LEU A 177 -10.40 27.62 26.19
N LEU A 178 -10.05 28.46 27.17
CA LEU A 178 -8.84 28.28 27.98
C LEU A 178 -8.87 26.98 28.80
N SER A 179 -10.04 26.63 29.36
CA SER A 179 -10.19 25.41 30.16
C SER A 179 -10.17 24.13 29.31
N ASN A 180 -10.72 24.16 28.08
CA ASN A 180 -10.89 22.95 27.25
C ASN A 180 -9.81 22.77 26.18
N TYR A 181 -9.22 23.87 25.73
CA TYR A 181 -8.29 23.96 24.60
C TYR A 181 -7.11 24.86 24.97
N SER A 182 -6.26 24.38 25.87
CA SER A 182 -5.02 25.07 26.23
C SER A 182 -4.09 25.20 25.02
N LEU A 183 -3.19 26.18 25.05
CA LEU A 183 -2.22 26.42 23.97
C LEU A 183 -1.39 25.17 23.59
N PRO A 184 -0.86 24.37 24.54
CA PRO A 184 -0.13 23.14 24.20
C PRO A 184 -1.01 22.14 23.47
N LYS A 185 -2.28 22.04 23.86
CA LYS A 185 -3.27 21.16 23.23
C LYS A 185 -3.60 21.58 21.80
N LEU A 186 -3.73 22.89 21.55
CA LEU A 186 -3.90 23.41 20.18
C LEU A 186 -2.67 23.10 19.32
N GLY A 187 -1.46 23.30 19.85
CA GLY A 187 -0.22 22.92 19.18
C GLY A 187 -0.15 21.41 18.87
N TYR A 188 -0.58 20.57 19.82
CA TYR A 188 -0.69 19.12 19.62
C TYR A 188 -1.70 18.75 18.53
N PHE A 189 -2.83 19.44 18.44
CA PHE A 189 -3.79 19.21 17.37
C PHE A 189 -3.22 19.53 15.98
N LEU A 190 -2.44 20.61 15.85
CA LEU A 190 -1.72 20.93 14.61
C LEU A 190 -0.66 19.87 14.29
N TYR A 191 -0.02 19.31 15.31
CA TYR A 191 0.93 18.20 15.17
C TYR A 191 0.23 16.95 14.62
N ILE A 192 -0.90 16.54 15.20
CA ILE A 192 -1.69 15.40 14.71
C ILE A 192 -2.16 15.63 13.27
N TYR A 193 -2.59 16.85 12.92
CA TYR A 193 -2.90 17.21 11.53
C TYR A 193 -1.70 16.95 10.59
N LYS A 194 -0.48 17.37 10.99
CA LYS A 194 0.73 17.16 10.18
C LYS A 194 1.07 15.70 10.00
N ILE A 195 0.99 14.90 11.07
CA ILE A 195 1.23 13.46 11.00
C ILE A 195 0.20 12.78 10.10
N ARG A 196 -1.09 13.12 10.23
CA ARG A 196 -2.14 12.64 9.30
C ARG A 196 -1.84 13.01 7.86
N ASN A 197 -1.42 14.25 7.60
CA ASN A 197 -1.10 14.72 6.26
C ASN A 197 0.15 14.04 5.65
N GLN A 198 1.01 13.45 6.48
CA GLN A 198 2.16 12.64 6.02
C GLN A 198 1.77 11.19 5.75
N ILE A 199 0.90 10.59 6.56
CA ILE A 199 0.53 9.16 6.47
C ILE A 199 -0.62 8.94 5.48
N PHE A 200 -1.58 9.87 5.44
CA PHE A 200 -2.79 9.74 4.62
C PHE A 200 -2.51 10.28 3.24
N SER A 201 -2.68 9.40 2.26
CA SER A 201 -2.44 9.70 0.87
C SER A 201 -3.52 10.65 0.37
N LYS A 202 -3.12 11.71 -0.34
CA LYS A 202 -4.03 12.78 -0.80
C LYS A 202 -5.00 12.30 -1.88
N ASP A 203 -4.62 11.27 -2.62
CA ASP A 203 -5.35 10.61 -3.70
C ASP A 203 -6.20 9.42 -3.22
N ALA A 204 -6.21 9.13 -1.92
CA ALA A 204 -7.08 8.11 -1.36
C ALA A 204 -8.55 8.54 -1.48
N LYS A 205 -9.38 7.66 -2.05
CA LYS A 205 -10.84 7.84 -2.13
C LYS A 205 -11.52 7.71 -0.78
N LYS A 206 -11.01 6.79 0.04
CA LYS A 206 -11.59 6.44 1.34
C LYS A 206 -10.47 6.00 2.27
N ILE A 207 -10.51 6.50 3.51
CA ILE A 207 -9.60 6.09 4.58
C ILE A 207 -10.45 5.68 5.78
N VAL A 208 -10.23 4.48 6.30
CA VAL A 208 -10.97 3.92 7.43
C VAL A 208 -10.04 3.22 8.41
N GLN A 209 -10.51 3.04 9.64
CA GLN A 209 -9.84 2.21 10.64
C GLN A 209 -10.50 0.82 10.74
N ASN A 210 -9.71 -0.24 10.90
CA ASN A 210 -10.21 -1.61 11.11
C ASN A 210 -9.62 -2.23 12.39
N GLY A 211 -9.94 -1.57 13.50
CA GLY A 211 -9.39 -1.85 14.82
C GLY A 211 -8.40 -0.77 15.28
N PRO A 212 -7.88 -0.88 16.52
CA PRO A 212 -7.16 0.21 17.18
C PRO A 212 -5.78 0.52 16.60
N PHE A 213 -5.24 -0.35 15.74
CA PHE A 213 -3.89 -0.18 15.19
C PHE A 213 -3.84 -0.36 13.67
N HIS A 214 -4.96 -0.27 12.96
CA HIS A 214 -5.06 -0.64 11.55
C HIS A 214 -5.76 0.45 10.71
N ILE A 215 -5.06 0.94 9.69
CA ILE A 215 -5.56 1.89 8.69
C ILE A 215 -5.70 1.21 7.34
N MET A 216 -6.78 1.50 6.64
CA MET A 216 -7.03 1.06 5.27
C MET A 216 -7.29 2.27 4.38
N GLN A 217 -6.48 2.41 3.32
CA GLN A 217 -6.58 3.48 2.32
C GLN A 217 -6.97 2.87 0.97
N PHE A 218 -8.09 3.33 0.39
CA PHE A 218 -8.61 2.85 -0.88
C PHE A 218 -8.32 3.84 -2.01
N PHE A 219 -7.86 3.33 -3.15
CA PHE A 219 -7.48 4.11 -4.32
C PHE A 219 -8.12 3.54 -5.59
N ASP A 220 -8.21 4.39 -6.61
CA ASP A 220 -8.39 3.92 -7.98
C ASP A 220 -7.05 3.55 -8.58
N GLY A 221 -6.98 2.36 -9.17
CA GLY A 221 -5.85 1.95 -9.99
C GLY A 221 -6.14 2.12 -11.48
N PRO A 222 -5.11 1.98 -12.33
CA PRO A 222 -5.28 2.04 -13.78
C PRO A 222 -6.17 0.91 -14.30
N LYS A 223 -6.88 1.14 -15.42
CA LYS A 223 -7.66 0.13 -16.17
C LYS A 223 -8.65 -0.67 -15.30
N ASN A 224 -9.58 0.03 -14.64
CA ASN A 224 -10.63 -0.58 -13.80
C ASN A 224 -10.09 -1.49 -12.67
N SER A 225 -8.95 -1.11 -12.09
CA SER A 225 -8.48 -1.72 -10.84
C SER A 225 -8.79 -0.81 -9.66
N GLY A 226 -8.85 -1.41 -8.48
CA GLY A 226 -8.76 -0.69 -7.22
C GLY A 226 -7.58 -1.19 -6.42
N ILE A 227 -7.07 -0.32 -5.56
CA ILE A 227 -5.92 -0.62 -4.70
C ILE A 227 -6.35 -0.32 -3.26
N LEU A 228 -6.03 -1.24 -2.36
CA LEU A 228 -6.16 -1.08 -0.93
C LEU A 228 -4.77 -1.19 -0.32
N LYS A 229 -4.30 -0.11 0.30
CA LYS A 229 -3.10 -0.13 1.14
C LYS A 229 -3.52 -0.25 2.60
N SER A 230 -2.92 -1.21 3.29
CA SER A 230 -3.22 -1.51 4.69
C SER A 230 -1.99 -1.24 5.54
N TYR A 231 -2.15 -0.57 6.69
CA TYR A 231 -1.07 -0.20 7.60
C TYR A 231 -1.40 -0.62 9.03
N PHE A 232 -0.56 -1.45 9.63
CA PHE A 232 -0.65 -1.91 11.01
C PHE A 232 0.49 -1.31 11.84
N TYR A 233 0.16 -0.68 12.97
CA TYR A 233 1.15 -0.22 13.93
C TYR A 233 1.41 -1.27 15.01
N GLU A 234 2.68 -1.61 15.22
CA GLU A 234 3.10 -2.46 16.33
C GLU A 234 4.51 -2.04 16.78
N LYS A 235 4.67 -1.71 18.06
CA LYS A 235 5.97 -1.40 18.70
C LYS A 235 6.86 -0.42 17.92
N GLY A 236 6.29 0.68 17.41
CA GLY A 236 7.03 1.71 16.69
C GLY A 236 7.36 1.37 15.24
N ARG A 237 6.75 0.32 14.68
CA ARG A 237 6.88 -0.06 13.26
C ARG A 237 5.52 -0.06 12.60
N LEU A 238 5.51 0.31 11.32
CA LEU A 238 4.38 0.18 10.42
C LEU A 238 4.61 -1.03 9.53
N TYR A 239 3.72 -2.00 9.65
CA TYR A 239 3.65 -3.16 8.78
C TYR A 239 2.60 -2.87 7.73
N HIS A 240 2.97 -2.94 6.45
CA HIS A 240 2.00 -2.70 5.40
C HIS A 240 2.00 -3.77 4.32
N GLN A 241 0.86 -3.82 3.64
CA GLN A 241 0.59 -4.68 2.51
C GLN A 241 -0.33 -3.96 1.53
N THR A 242 -0.21 -4.33 0.26
CA THR A 242 -1.05 -3.82 -0.82
C THR A 242 -1.94 -4.94 -1.37
N ILE A 243 -3.24 -4.67 -1.47
CA ILE A 243 -4.22 -5.52 -2.15
C ILE A 243 -4.70 -4.80 -3.40
N ARG A 244 -4.48 -5.39 -4.58
CA ARG A 244 -5.03 -4.90 -5.84
C ARG A 244 -6.21 -5.77 -6.25
N TYR A 245 -7.35 -5.18 -6.54
CA TYR A 245 -8.56 -5.90 -6.94
C TYR A 245 -9.07 -5.45 -8.30
N ASN A 246 -9.67 -6.38 -9.04
CA ASN A 246 -10.20 -6.16 -10.38
C ASN A 246 -11.67 -5.72 -10.29
N LYS A 247 -11.98 -4.44 -10.52
CA LYS A 247 -13.35 -3.93 -10.41
C LYS A 247 -14.29 -4.49 -11.46
N ASN A 248 -13.76 -4.99 -12.58
CA ASN A 248 -14.56 -5.66 -13.61
C ASN A 248 -14.95 -7.08 -13.22
N HIS A 249 -14.33 -7.67 -12.19
CA HIS A 249 -14.73 -8.99 -11.71
C HIS A 249 -15.96 -8.87 -10.80
N PRO A 250 -17.07 -9.58 -11.05
CA PRO A 250 -18.30 -9.41 -10.28
C PRO A 250 -18.12 -9.66 -8.77
N ASP A 251 -17.27 -10.64 -8.42
CA ASP A 251 -17.06 -11.05 -7.03
C ASP A 251 -15.95 -10.28 -6.29
N HIS A 252 -15.36 -9.23 -6.88
CA HIS A 252 -14.20 -8.57 -6.26
C HIS A 252 -14.49 -8.03 -4.86
N ASN A 253 -15.67 -7.43 -4.66
CA ASN A 253 -16.07 -6.90 -3.35
C ASN A 253 -16.26 -8.02 -2.32
N VAL A 254 -16.83 -9.16 -2.74
CA VAL A 254 -17.04 -10.32 -1.85
C VAL A 254 -15.71 -10.89 -1.38
N VAL A 255 -14.77 -11.09 -2.30
CA VAL A 255 -13.44 -11.65 -2.00
C VAL A 255 -12.62 -10.65 -1.19
N LEU A 256 -12.63 -9.37 -1.55
CA LEU A 256 -11.97 -8.30 -0.80
C LEU A 256 -12.50 -8.22 0.63
N ASP A 257 -13.82 -8.20 0.81
CA ASP A 257 -14.47 -8.17 2.12
C ASP A 257 -14.04 -9.34 2.99
N LYS A 258 -14.08 -10.58 2.47
CA LYS A 258 -13.66 -11.76 3.22
C LYS A 258 -12.19 -11.67 3.64
N LEU A 259 -11.33 -11.22 2.72
CA LEU A 259 -9.89 -11.10 2.97
C LEU A 259 -9.57 -10.07 4.06
N VAL A 260 -10.26 -8.91 4.05
CA VAL A 260 -9.97 -7.80 4.99
C VAL A 260 -10.73 -7.90 6.32
N LYS A 261 -11.88 -8.60 6.34
CA LYS A 261 -12.74 -8.74 7.53
C LYS A 261 -11.98 -9.24 8.75
N ASN A 262 -11.17 -10.27 8.58
CA ASN A 262 -10.38 -10.88 9.66
C ASN A 262 -8.87 -10.68 9.49
N LEU A 263 -8.48 -9.75 8.62
CA LEU A 263 -7.08 -9.37 8.45
C LEU A 263 -6.52 -8.88 9.79
N LYS A 264 -5.43 -9.50 10.24
CA LYS A 264 -4.74 -9.10 11.46
C LYS A 264 -3.23 -9.19 11.29
N LEU A 265 -2.54 -8.40 12.10
CA LEU A 265 -1.10 -8.54 12.29
C LEU A 265 -0.81 -9.76 13.16
N SER A 266 0.12 -10.59 12.71
CA SER A 266 0.65 -11.74 13.43
C SER A 266 2.15 -11.76 13.15
N LEU A 267 2.99 -11.43 14.11
CA LEU A 267 4.42 -11.24 13.84
C LEU A 267 5.08 -12.59 13.49
N SER A 268 5.82 -12.62 12.38
CA SER A 268 6.63 -13.77 11.99
C SER A 268 7.68 -14.05 13.06
N ARG A 269 7.82 -15.33 13.42
CA ARG A 269 8.98 -15.87 14.13
C ARG A 269 9.71 -16.86 13.24
N ASP A 270 9.92 -16.46 12.00
CA ASP A 270 10.59 -17.16 10.90
C ASP A 270 10.43 -18.68 10.98
N GLU A 271 11.43 -19.41 11.45
CA GLU A 271 11.43 -20.88 11.56
C GLU A 271 10.25 -21.46 12.37
N GLU A 272 9.87 -20.87 13.51
CA GLU A 272 8.75 -21.37 14.32
C GLU A 272 7.42 -21.24 13.56
N SER A 273 7.23 -20.10 12.87
CA SER A 273 6.04 -19.83 12.08
C SER A 273 5.97 -20.71 10.83
N SER A 274 7.11 -20.88 10.16
CA SER A 274 7.30 -21.78 9.03
C SER A 274 6.98 -23.23 9.39
N LEU A 275 7.57 -23.74 10.47
CA LEU A 275 7.39 -25.10 10.94
C LEU A 275 5.93 -25.39 11.33
N ALA A 276 5.24 -24.43 11.95
CA ALA A 276 3.83 -24.56 12.27
C ALA A 276 2.98 -24.80 11.01
N MET A 277 3.17 -24.00 9.96
CA MET A 277 2.44 -24.12 8.69
C MET A 277 2.82 -25.40 7.93
N TYR A 278 4.10 -25.76 7.96
CA TYR A 278 4.58 -27.00 7.34
C TYR A 278 4.05 -28.26 8.04
N ASN A 279 3.91 -28.22 9.37
CA ASN A 279 3.28 -29.30 10.12
C ASN A 279 1.79 -29.45 9.78
N GLU A 280 1.09 -28.35 9.52
CA GLU A 280 -0.28 -28.42 8.99
C GLU A 280 -0.33 -29.06 7.61
N PHE A 281 0.63 -28.72 6.73
CA PHE A 281 0.77 -29.38 5.42
C PHE A 281 0.98 -30.90 5.58
N ARG A 282 1.87 -31.32 6.48
CA ARG A 282 2.13 -32.73 6.78
C ARG A 282 0.92 -33.47 7.35
N LYS A 283 0.03 -32.78 8.07
CA LYS A 283 -1.23 -33.36 8.59
C LYS A 283 -2.28 -33.60 7.50
N LEU A 284 -2.15 -32.99 6.32
CA LEU A 284 -3.06 -33.27 5.21
C LEU A 284 -2.90 -34.71 4.73
N LYS A 285 -4.03 -35.33 4.34
CA LYS A 285 -4.05 -36.59 3.60
C LYS A 285 -3.20 -36.45 2.33
N TYR A 286 -2.55 -37.54 1.91
CA TYR A 286 -1.58 -37.54 0.82
C TYR A 286 -2.14 -36.88 -0.45
N GLU A 287 -3.37 -37.20 -0.83
CA GLU A 287 -4.03 -36.67 -2.03
C GLU A 287 -4.23 -35.15 -1.94
N LYS A 288 -4.54 -34.64 -0.74
CA LYS A 288 -4.76 -33.21 -0.48
C LYS A 288 -3.48 -32.39 -0.51
N ARG A 289 -2.31 -33.02 -0.41
CA ARG A 289 -1.00 -32.33 -0.53
C ARG A 289 -0.72 -31.90 -1.96
N PHE A 290 -1.27 -32.63 -2.95
CA PHE A 290 -1.19 -32.29 -4.37
C PHE A 290 -2.34 -31.38 -4.83
N GLU A 291 -3.20 -30.92 -3.91
CA GLU A 291 -4.27 -29.96 -4.20
C GLU A 291 -3.91 -28.57 -3.68
N TYR A 292 -4.64 -27.54 -4.15
CA TYR A 292 -4.35 -26.13 -3.87
C TYR A 292 -4.18 -25.82 -2.38
N LYS A 293 -4.82 -26.60 -1.51
CA LYS A 293 -4.72 -26.50 -0.04
C LYS A 293 -3.31 -26.80 0.44
N GLY A 294 -2.71 -27.88 -0.06
CA GLY A 294 -1.32 -28.23 0.23
C GLY A 294 -0.38 -27.15 -0.28
N MET A 295 -0.63 -26.63 -1.49
CA MET A 295 0.14 -25.54 -2.06
C MET A 295 0.06 -24.26 -1.23
N ALA A 296 -1.13 -23.88 -0.76
CA ALA A 296 -1.31 -22.69 0.07
C ALA A 296 -0.55 -22.79 1.41
N LEU A 297 -0.51 -23.97 2.04
CA LEU A 297 0.24 -24.20 3.28
C LEU A 297 1.75 -24.22 3.05
N LEU A 298 2.24 -24.88 2.00
CA LEU A 298 3.67 -24.86 1.65
C LEU A 298 4.14 -23.44 1.33
N TYR A 299 3.33 -22.70 0.58
CA TYR A 299 3.63 -21.30 0.24
C TYR A 299 3.61 -20.39 1.46
N SER A 300 2.65 -20.60 2.36
CA SER A 300 2.58 -19.93 3.66
C SER A 300 3.84 -20.21 4.50
N ALA A 301 4.27 -21.47 4.61
CA ALA A 301 5.51 -21.83 5.30
C ALA A 301 6.74 -21.12 4.68
N TRP A 302 6.90 -21.21 3.35
CA TRP A 302 7.97 -20.52 2.63
C TRP A 302 7.96 -19.00 2.84
N SER A 303 6.79 -18.38 2.98
CA SER A 303 6.70 -16.92 3.16
C SER A 303 7.42 -16.41 4.42
N HIS A 304 7.68 -17.28 5.40
CA HIS A 304 8.45 -16.98 6.61
C HIS A 304 9.96 -17.24 6.46
N GLU A 305 10.37 -18.02 5.47
CA GLU A 305 11.76 -18.39 5.19
C GLU A 305 12.06 -18.20 3.69
N LEU A 306 11.99 -16.96 3.23
CA LEU A 306 12.00 -16.61 1.80
C LEU A 306 13.26 -17.08 1.05
N GLU A 307 14.36 -17.27 1.77
CA GLU A 307 15.66 -17.71 1.25
C GLU A 307 15.82 -19.24 1.23
N ASN A 308 14.88 -19.99 1.82
CA ASN A 308 14.99 -21.43 1.95
C ASN A 308 14.56 -22.16 0.66
N GLU A 309 15.56 -22.62 -0.10
CA GLU A 309 15.38 -23.36 -1.35
C GLU A 309 14.59 -24.67 -1.19
N ALA A 310 14.64 -25.30 -0.02
CA ALA A 310 14.03 -26.62 0.18
C ALA A 310 12.50 -26.55 0.05
N PHE A 311 11.88 -25.52 0.63
CA PHE A 311 10.45 -25.26 0.44
C PHE A 311 10.11 -25.05 -1.04
N TYR A 312 10.96 -24.32 -1.76
CA TYR A 312 10.72 -24.01 -3.16
C TYR A 312 10.78 -25.25 -4.05
N ARG A 313 11.76 -26.12 -3.81
CA ARG A 313 11.87 -27.42 -4.44
C ARG A 313 10.66 -28.30 -4.14
N GLU A 314 10.21 -28.32 -2.88
CA GLU A 314 9.05 -29.10 -2.45
C GLU A 314 7.76 -28.58 -3.11
N MET A 315 7.54 -27.27 -3.16
CA MET A 315 6.41 -26.63 -3.86
C MET A 315 6.37 -27.06 -5.33
N ILE A 316 7.49 -26.98 -6.04
CA ILE A 316 7.60 -27.37 -7.45
C ILE A 316 7.32 -28.86 -7.62
N TYR A 317 7.92 -29.71 -6.79
CA TYR A 317 7.71 -31.16 -6.83
C TYR A 317 6.23 -31.57 -6.67
N TYR A 318 5.52 -31.01 -5.68
CA TYR A 318 4.11 -31.35 -5.46
C TYR A 318 3.21 -30.79 -6.56
N LEU A 319 3.53 -29.62 -7.12
CA LEU A 319 2.79 -29.08 -8.26
C LEU A 319 3.01 -29.89 -9.54
N GLU A 320 4.23 -30.36 -9.79
CA GLU A 320 4.57 -31.18 -10.97
C GLU A 320 3.89 -32.55 -10.96
N LYS A 321 3.66 -33.10 -9.77
CA LYS A 321 2.96 -34.38 -9.58
C LYS A 321 1.44 -34.23 -9.45
N GLY A 322 0.96 -33.04 -9.11
CA GLY A 322 -0.46 -32.74 -9.01
C GLY A 322 -1.13 -32.42 -10.36
N ASN A 323 -2.45 -32.28 -10.35
CA ASN A 323 -3.23 -31.90 -11.53
C ASN A 323 -3.34 -30.37 -11.66
N TYR A 324 -2.19 -29.69 -11.72
CA TYR A 324 -2.14 -28.23 -11.82
C TYR A 324 -1.91 -27.76 -13.26
N LYS A 325 -2.51 -26.62 -13.60
CA LYS A 325 -2.28 -25.99 -14.91
C LYS A 325 -0.86 -25.44 -14.99
N THR A 326 -0.21 -25.59 -16.14
CA THR A 326 1.17 -25.18 -16.43
C THR A 326 1.49 -23.73 -16.03
N ALA A 327 0.51 -22.83 -16.15
CA ALA A 327 0.61 -21.43 -15.72
C ALA A 327 1.08 -21.26 -14.27
N GLN A 328 0.76 -22.22 -13.41
CA GLN A 328 1.10 -22.18 -11.99
C GLN A 328 2.58 -22.43 -11.73
N LEU A 329 3.07 -23.50 -12.37
CA LEU A 329 4.47 -23.89 -12.32
C LEU A 329 5.38 -22.81 -12.91
N PHE A 330 4.98 -22.15 -14.02
CA PHE A 330 5.80 -21.11 -14.64
C PHE A 330 6.15 -19.95 -13.72
N SER A 331 5.20 -19.47 -12.89
CA SER A 331 5.49 -18.36 -11.97
C SER A 331 6.53 -18.74 -10.92
N LEU A 332 6.51 -20.00 -10.45
CA LEU A 332 7.50 -20.51 -9.51
C LEU A 332 8.84 -20.81 -10.20
N TYR A 333 8.85 -21.35 -11.41
CA TYR A 333 10.08 -21.54 -12.18
C TYR A 333 10.78 -20.22 -12.48
N ASP A 334 10.02 -19.21 -12.93
CA ASP A 334 10.56 -17.88 -13.24
C ASP A 334 11.19 -17.26 -11.99
N PHE A 335 10.52 -17.36 -10.83
CA PHE A 335 11.09 -16.91 -9.58
C PHE A 335 12.33 -17.71 -9.18
N ALA A 336 12.27 -19.05 -9.21
CA ALA A 336 13.35 -19.91 -8.79
C ALA A 336 14.61 -19.69 -9.64
N LYS A 337 14.43 -19.51 -10.96
CA LYS A 337 15.50 -19.17 -11.89
C LYS A 337 16.11 -17.79 -11.56
N LYS A 338 15.29 -16.78 -11.27
CA LYS A 338 15.76 -15.43 -10.93
C LYS A 338 16.48 -15.38 -9.58
N LYS A 339 15.98 -16.10 -8.56
CA LYS A 339 16.48 -16.03 -7.18
C LYS A 339 17.63 -17.00 -6.92
N PHE A 340 17.52 -18.24 -7.41
CA PHE A 340 18.43 -19.34 -7.10
C PHE A 340 19.24 -19.84 -8.31
N GLY A 341 19.01 -19.27 -9.50
CA GLY A 341 19.70 -19.66 -10.73
C GLY A 341 19.24 -21.00 -11.34
N LYS A 342 18.19 -21.64 -10.79
CA LYS A 342 17.72 -22.98 -11.20
C LYS A 342 16.20 -23.10 -11.11
N THR A 343 15.62 -23.96 -11.92
CA THR A 343 14.17 -24.22 -11.99
C THR A 343 13.70 -25.29 -11.03
N PHE A 344 14.60 -26.12 -10.48
CA PHE A 344 14.29 -27.29 -9.64
C PHE A 344 13.29 -28.27 -10.26
N SER A 345 13.09 -28.22 -11.58
CA SER A 345 12.15 -29.09 -12.25
C SER A 345 12.75 -30.47 -12.44
N ASN A 346 11.99 -31.52 -12.19
CA ASN A 346 12.42 -32.87 -12.59
C ASN A 346 12.16 -33.14 -14.08
N ARG A 347 11.59 -32.17 -14.81
CA ARG A 347 11.27 -32.22 -16.23
C ARG A 347 12.25 -31.38 -17.07
N ASP A 348 13.49 -31.22 -16.61
CA ASP A 348 14.48 -30.27 -17.16
C ASP A 348 14.79 -30.45 -18.67
N GLU A 349 14.41 -31.56 -19.29
CA GLU A 349 14.46 -31.73 -20.76
C GLU A 349 13.28 -31.06 -21.49
N VAL A 350 12.07 -31.03 -20.92
CA VAL A 350 10.85 -30.48 -21.55
C VAL A 350 10.80 -28.95 -21.45
N LEU A 351 11.37 -28.35 -20.40
CA LEU A 351 11.35 -26.90 -20.20
C LEU A 351 12.22 -26.12 -21.19
N LYS A 352 13.28 -26.73 -21.75
CA LYS A 352 14.10 -26.10 -22.80
C LYS A 352 13.31 -25.89 -24.10
N ASP A 353 12.43 -26.84 -24.43
CA ASP A 353 11.58 -26.76 -25.61
C ASP A 353 10.39 -25.82 -25.40
N ASP A 354 9.83 -25.76 -24.20
CA ASP A 354 8.70 -24.86 -23.89
C ASP A 354 9.14 -23.38 -23.72
N LEU A 355 10.37 -23.14 -23.26
CA LEU A 355 11.00 -21.81 -23.30
C LEU A 355 11.27 -21.35 -24.74
N LYS A 356 11.70 -22.24 -25.63
CA LYS A 356 11.79 -21.95 -27.07
C LYS A 356 10.41 -21.64 -27.65
N ALA A 357 9.39 -22.42 -27.32
CA ALA A 357 8.02 -22.17 -27.78
C ALA A 357 7.48 -20.82 -27.27
N LYS A 358 7.81 -20.42 -26.04
CA LYS A 358 7.41 -19.12 -25.48
C LYS A 358 8.17 -17.94 -26.11
N ILE A 359 9.48 -18.09 -26.36
CA ILE A 359 10.27 -17.13 -27.14
C ILE A 359 9.69 -17.01 -28.55
N GLU A 360 9.29 -18.11 -29.18
CA GLU A 360 8.70 -18.14 -30.53
C GLU A 360 7.31 -17.47 -30.57
N ILE A 361 6.50 -17.63 -29.51
CA ILE A 361 5.20 -16.96 -29.38
C ILE A 361 5.38 -15.46 -29.11
N GLU A 362 6.35 -15.05 -28.29
CA GLU A 362 6.64 -13.64 -28.03
C GLU A 362 7.26 -12.96 -29.25
N THR A 363 8.20 -13.60 -29.95
CA THR A 363 8.72 -13.11 -31.24
C THR A 363 7.66 -13.07 -32.33
N LYS A 364 6.73 -14.03 -32.40
CA LYS A 364 5.56 -13.93 -33.31
C LYS A 364 4.63 -12.78 -32.95
N LYS A 365 4.47 -12.47 -31.67
CA LYS A 365 3.67 -11.31 -31.22
C LYS A 365 4.36 -9.99 -31.52
N GLU A 366 5.68 -9.91 -31.36
CA GLU A 366 6.47 -8.74 -31.75
C GLU A 366 6.50 -8.55 -33.26
N ARG A 367 6.69 -9.61 -34.05
CA ARG A 367 6.56 -9.56 -35.51
C ARG A 367 5.19 -9.09 -35.96
N LYS A 368 4.10 -9.64 -35.40
CA LYS A 368 2.73 -9.17 -35.69
C LYS A 368 2.47 -7.74 -35.27
N LYS A 369 3.19 -7.24 -34.26
CA LYS A 369 3.12 -5.85 -33.84
C LYS A 369 3.88 -4.96 -34.82
N GLN A 370 5.07 -5.37 -35.23
CA GLN A 370 5.87 -4.70 -36.28
C GLN A 370 5.12 -4.68 -37.62
N GLU A 371 4.50 -5.79 -38.05
CA GLU A 371 3.66 -5.86 -39.25
C GLU A 371 2.48 -4.87 -39.19
N ARG A 372 1.85 -4.70 -38.02
CA ARG A 372 0.78 -3.71 -37.81
C ARG A 372 1.31 -2.27 -37.83
N ASP A 373 2.43 -2.03 -37.15
CA ASP A 373 3.08 -0.73 -37.10
C ASP A 373 3.62 -0.30 -38.49
N LEU A 374 3.93 -1.28 -39.36
CA LEU A 374 4.35 -1.08 -40.76
C LEU A 374 3.17 -1.00 -41.75
N ALA A 375 2.02 -1.62 -41.47
CA ALA A 375 0.80 -1.47 -42.26
C ALA A 375 0.25 -0.02 -42.20
N ASP A 376 0.55 0.69 -41.11
CA ASP A 376 0.23 2.11 -40.95
C ASP A 376 1.25 3.06 -41.62
N TYR A 377 2.37 2.54 -42.16
CA TYR A 377 3.31 3.31 -42.97
C TYR A 377 2.82 3.43 -44.42
N GLN A 378 2.30 4.60 -44.79
CA GLN A 378 2.01 4.93 -46.19
C GLN A 378 3.34 5.18 -46.95
N ILE A 379 3.76 4.20 -47.75
CA ILE A 379 4.85 4.35 -48.70
C ILE A 379 4.34 5.21 -49.87
N SER A 380 4.82 6.43 -50.00
CA SER A 380 4.55 7.30 -51.15
C SER A 380 5.44 6.89 -52.32
N GLY A 381 4.96 5.97 -53.16
CA GLY A 381 5.60 5.61 -54.42
C GLY A 381 5.08 4.29 -54.96
N GLU A 382 4.63 4.29 -56.23
CA GLU A 382 4.17 3.10 -56.96
C GLU A 382 5.31 2.08 -57.10
N VAL A 383 5.35 1.11 -56.19
CA VAL A 383 6.13 -0.12 -56.34
C VAL A 383 5.18 -1.27 -56.04
N ASP A 384 4.81 -2.03 -57.07
CA ASP A 384 4.02 -3.25 -56.90
C ASP A 384 4.93 -4.37 -56.37
N PHE A 385 4.66 -4.81 -55.14
CA PHE A 385 5.35 -5.93 -54.51
C PHE A 385 4.60 -7.24 -54.77
N LYS A 386 5.34 -8.32 -55.01
CA LYS A 386 4.78 -9.63 -55.34
C LYS A 386 4.19 -10.38 -54.14
N ASP A 387 4.65 -10.09 -52.91
CA ASP A 387 4.04 -10.54 -51.66
C ASP A 387 4.41 -9.59 -50.49
N ASP A 388 3.79 -9.81 -49.33
CA ASP A 388 3.97 -9.01 -48.12
C ASP A 388 5.38 -9.15 -47.49
N ASP A 389 6.05 -10.30 -47.68
CA ASP A 389 7.42 -10.55 -47.20
C ASP A 389 8.45 -9.75 -48.04
N ALA A 390 8.23 -9.63 -49.36
CA ALA A 390 9.06 -8.81 -50.24
C ALA A 390 8.93 -7.31 -49.94
N LYS A 391 7.75 -6.87 -49.48
CA LYS A 391 7.52 -5.51 -48.99
C LYS A 391 8.22 -5.28 -47.66
N LEU A 392 8.19 -6.26 -46.76
CA LEU A 392 8.87 -6.23 -45.46
C LEU A 392 10.39 -6.08 -45.62
N ASP A 393 11.00 -6.89 -46.48
CA ASP A 393 12.44 -6.82 -46.78
C ASP A 393 12.83 -5.48 -47.42
N TYR A 394 11.99 -4.92 -48.29
CA TYR A 394 12.24 -3.61 -48.90
C TYR A 394 12.24 -2.46 -47.88
N ILE A 395 11.31 -2.46 -46.92
CA ILE A 395 11.26 -1.43 -45.87
C ILE A 395 12.46 -1.56 -44.93
N LEU A 396 12.79 -2.78 -44.49
CA LEU A 396 13.91 -3.02 -43.58
C LEU A 396 15.27 -2.66 -44.19
N LYS A 397 15.41 -2.79 -45.51
CA LYS A 397 16.66 -2.47 -46.23
C LYS A 397 16.83 -0.98 -46.53
N ASN A 398 15.74 -0.20 -46.57
CA ASN A 398 15.76 1.24 -46.83
C ASN A 398 15.69 2.10 -45.55
N ILE A 399 15.41 1.51 -44.39
CA ILE A 399 15.66 2.15 -43.10
C ILE A 399 17.17 2.03 -42.84
N GLU A 400 17.94 2.98 -43.38
CA GLU A 400 19.31 3.20 -42.93
C GLU A 400 19.27 3.47 -41.42
N VAL A 401 19.92 2.60 -40.65
CA VAL A 401 20.22 2.82 -39.24
C VAL A 401 21.06 4.09 -39.18
N LYS A 402 20.47 5.20 -38.74
CA LYS A 402 21.25 6.31 -38.18
C LYS A 402 21.94 5.75 -36.94
N GLU A 403 23.19 5.34 -37.08
CA GLU A 403 24.09 5.25 -35.93
C GLU A 403 24.15 6.65 -35.33
N GLU A 404 23.52 6.84 -34.17
CA GLU A 404 23.80 7.96 -33.30
C GLU A 404 25.29 7.88 -32.94
N LYS A 405 26.08 8.81 -33.49
CA LYS A 405 27.43 9.06 -32.99
C LYS A 405 27.31 9.48 -31.53
N ASP A 406 27.99 8.74 -30.66
CA ASP A 406 28.36 9.17 -29.31
C ASP A 406 29.09 10.52 -29.41
N ASP A 407 28.40 11.62 -29.08
CA ASP A 407 29.04 12.88 -28.71
C ASP A 407 29.55 12.74 -27.27
N LEU A 408 30.69 12.05 -27.15
CA LEU A 408 31.61 12.16 -26.03
C LEU A 408 32.94 12.72 -26.55
N SER A 409 32.95 14.02 -26.85
CA SER A 409 34.17 14.83 -26.79
C SER A 409 33.81 16.31 -26.60
N GLU A 410 34.34 16.88 -25.52
CA GLU A 410 34.38 18.32 -25.15
C GLU A 410 33.08 18.93 -24.58
N TYR A 411 32.86 18.75 -23.27
CA TYR A 411 33.13 19.76 -22.22
C TYR A 411 32.85 19.21 -20.81
#